data_AF-A0A7D5SUV2-F1
#
_entry.id   AF-A0A7D5SUV2-F1
#
_cell.length_a   1.000
_cell.length_b   1.000
_cell.length_c   1.000
_cell.angle_alpha   90.00
_cell.angle_beta   90.00
_cell.angle_gamma   90.00
#
_symmetry.space_group_name_H-M   'P 1'
#
loop_
_entity.id
_entity.type
_entity.pdbx_description
1 polymer ?
#
loop_
_entity_poly.entity_id
_entity_poly.type
_entity_poly.pdbx_seq_one_letter_code
_entity_poly.pdbx_strand_id
1 'polypeptide(L)'
;MIAIVAPLLISVFNYVSGVLVYLFIIDKPNKFFYRAFLTSVLLRYVINLFFLFVCLKYFKFEQLTFGLTYLICTFTAILLEILYINKKSNLLFLQFKQKSKFKNIRNGE
;
A
#
# COMPACT_ATOMS: atom_id res chain seq x y z
N MET A 1 2.33 26.82 6.83
CA MET A 1 1.19 26.24 6.08
C MET A 1 1.66 25.31 4.96
N ILE A 2 2.48 25.79 4.00
CA ILE A 2 2.94 24.97 2.85
C ILE A 2 3.73 23.72 3.28
N ALA A 3 4.55 23.82 4.34
CA ALA A 3 5.31 22.69 4.90
C ALA A 3 4.44 21.54 5.46
N ILE A 4 3.14 21.76 5.67
CA ILE A 4 2.16 20.74 6.08
C ILE A 4 1.37 20.25 4.86
N VAL A 5 0.98 21.18 3.98
CA VAL A 5 0.19 20.87 2.78
C VAL A 5 0.98 19.99 1.79
N ALA A 6 2.27 20.26 1.59
CA ALA A 6 3.09 19.47 0.68
C ALA A 6 3.19 17.98 1.07
N PRO A 7 3.59 17.59 2.31
CA PRO A 7 3.63 16.19 2.70
C PRO A 7 2.23 15.54 2.72
N LEU A 8 1.16 16.30 3.00
CA LEU A 8 -0.22 15.81 2.86
C LEU A 8 -0.56 15.46 1.40
N LEU A 9 -0.21 16.31 0.44
CA LEU A 9 -0.47 16.04 -0.98
C LEU A 9 0.32 14.82 -1.47
N ILE A 10 1.59 14.69 -1.06
CA ILE A 10 2.42 13.50 -1.34
C ILE A 10 1.76 12.25 -0.75
N SER A 11 1.27 12.33 0.48
CA SER A 11 0.57 11.24 1.15
C SER A 11 -0.71 10.82 0.44
N VAL A 12 -1.55 11.79 0.05
CA VAL A 12 -2.79 11.55 -0.69
C VAL A 12 -2.49 10.89 -2.02
N PHE A 13 -1.48 11.38 -2.76
CA PHE A 13 -1.03 10.74 -4.00
C PHE A 13 -0.58 9.30 -3.77
N ASN A 14 0.23 9.04 -2.75
CA ASN A 14 0.70 7.71 -2.40
C ASN A 14 -0.45 6.77 -2.03
N TYR A 15 -1.43 7.27 -1.28
CA TYR A 15 -2.62 6.53 -0.89
C TYR A 15 -3.49 6.18 -2.10
N VAL A 16 -3.88 7.17 -2.90
CA VAL A 16 -4.75 6.97 -4.06
C VAL A 16 -4.12 6.01 -5.06
N SER A 17 -2.83 6.17 -5.36
CA SER A 17 -2.12 5.25 -6.25
C SER A 17 -2.05 3.83 -5.69
N GLY A 18 -1.87 3.68 -4.38
CA GLY A 18 -1.91 2.37 -3.71
C GLY A 18 -3.26 1.67 -3.79
N VAL A 19 -4.34 2.41 -3.52
CA VAL A 19 -5.71 1.92 -3.62
C VAL A 19 -5.99 1.48 -5.05
N LEU A 20 -5.67 2.30 -6.05
CA LEU A 20 -5.89 1.98 -7.46
C LEU A 20 -5.16 0.69 -7.85
N VAL A 21 -3.86 0.60 -7.52
CA VAL A 21 -3.07 -0.60 -7.82
C VAL A 21 -3.70 -1.82 -7.15
N TYR A 22 -4.06 -1.74 -5.86
CA TYR A 22 -4.70 -2.83 -5.13
C TYR A 22 -5.99 -3.29 -5.83
N LEU A 23 -6.87 -2.36 -6.21
CA LEU A 23 -8.12 -2.67 -6.91
C LEU A 23 -7.87 -3.35 -8.26
N PHE A 24 -6.83 -2.96 -9.01
CA PHE A 24 -6.50 -3.59 -10.29
C PHE A 24 -5.91 -5.00 -10.16
N ILE A 25 -5.23 -5.30 -9.06
CA ILE A 25 -4.49 -6.56 -8.90
C ILE A 25 -5.16 -7.54 -7.94
N ILE A 26 -6.14 -7.14 -7.13
CA ILE A 26 -6.76 -7.99 -6.10
C ILE A 26 -7.31 -9.31 -6.67
N ASP A 27 -7.86 -9.30 -7.88
CA ASP A 27 -8.43 -10.49 -8.52
C ASP A 27 -7.38 -11.31 -9.29
N LYS A 28 -6.13 -10.85 -9.34
CA LYS A 28 -5.05 -11.54 -10.04
C LYS A 28 -4.49 -12.72 -9.22
N PRO A 29 -3.82 -13.68 -9.87
CA PRO A 29 -3.17 -14.81 -9.21
C PRO A 29 -2.16 -14.33 -8.17
N ASN A 30 -2.00 -15.07 -7.08
CA ASN A 30 -1.17 -14.67 -5.93
C ASN A 30 0.25 -14.26 -6.32
N LYS A 31 0.93 -15.06 -7.14
CA LYS A 31 2.30 -14.75 -7.59
C LYS A 31 2.36 -13.40 -8.32
N PHE A 32 1.35 -13.09 -9.12
CA PHE A 32 1.25 -11.80 -9.81
C PHE A 32 0.86 -10.68 -8.84
N PHE A 33 -0.10 -10.91 -7.95
CA PHE A 33 -0.53 -9.96 -6.92
C PHE A 33 0.66 -9.48 -6.08
N TYR A 34 1.39 -10.39 -5.42
CA TYR A 34 2.48 -10.00 -4.53
C TYR A 34 3.61 -9.30 -5.28
N ARG A 35 3.96 -9.79 -6.49
CA ARG A 35 4.99 -9.17 -7.32
C ARG A 35 4.59 -7.75 -7.72
N ALA A 36 3.41 -7.57 -8.30
CA ALA A 36 2.93 -6.27 -8.74
C ALA A 36 2.71 -5.30 -7.57
N PHE A 37 2.17 -5.79 -6.45
CA PHE A 37 1.98 -5.00 -5.23
C PHE A 37 3.32 -4.48 -4.70
N LEU A 38 4.31 -5.37 -4.49
CA LEU A 38 5.63 -4.98 -4.00
C LEU A 38 6.36 -4.04 -4.96
N THR A 39 6.29 -4.30 -6.27
CA THR A 39 6.87 -3.38 -7.27
C THR A 39 6.23 -2.00 -7.21
N SER A 40 4.90 -1.93 -7.04
CA SER A 40 4.20 -0.65 -6.88
C SER A 40 4.60 0.08 -5.60
N VAL A 41 4.69 -0.62 -4.46
CA VAL A 41 5.14 -0.03 -3.19
C VAL A 41 6.54 0.56 -3.34
N LEU A 42 7.49 -0.20 -3.92
CA LEU A 42 8.85 0.26 -4.15
C LEU A 42 8.89 1.48 -5.08
N LEU A 43 8.15 1.46 -6.18
CA LEU A 43 8.12 2.57 -7.14
C LEU A 43 7.54 3.84 -6.52
N ARG A 44 6.44 3.72 -5.75
CA ARG A 44 5.86 4.84 -5.01
C ARG A 44 6.81 5.36 -3.93
N TYR A 45 7.57 4.48 -3.27
CA TYR A 45 8.58 4.89 -2.30
C TYR A 45 9.69 5.72 -2.94
N VAL A 46 10.20 5.31 -4.12
CA VAL A 46 11.19 6.09 -4.89
C VAL A 46 10.64 7.46 -5.28
N ILE A 47 9.39 7.52 -5.76
CA ILE A 47 8.72 8.78 -6.09
C ILE A 47 8.58 9.68 -4.86
N ASN A 48 8.14 9.14 -3.72
CA ASN A 48 8.03 9.90 -2.48
C ASN A 48 9.38 10.44 -2.02
N LEU A 49 10.45 9.66 -2.16
CA LEU A 49 11.80 10.07 -1.79
C LEU A 49 12.31 11.20 -2.69
N PHE A 50 11.99 11.15 -3.99
CA PHE A 50 12.24 12.25 -4.91
C PHE A 50 11.48 13.52 -4.51
N PHE A 51 10.18 13.43 -4.20
CA PHE A 51 9.42 14.59 -3.74
C PHE A 51 9.95 15.16 -2.42
N LEU A 52 10.33 14.29 -1.48
CA LEU A 52 10.94 14.68 -0.22
C LEU A 52 12.23 15.47 -0.45
N PHE A 53 13.09 14.98 -1.36
CA PHE A 53 14.31 15.66 -1.76
C PHE A 53 14.01 17.04 -2.35
N VAL A 54 13.03 17.15 -3.25
CA VAL A 54 12.64 18.42 -3.85
C VAL A 54 12.16 19.41 -2.79
N CYS A 55 11.27 18.98 -1.88
CA CYS A 55 10.73 19.79 -0.80
C CYS A 55 11.82 20.29 0.17
N LEU A 56 12.77 19.44 0.55
CA LEU A 56 13.82 19.81 1.50
C LEU A 56 14.92 20.66 0.85
N LYS A 57 15.34 20.33 -0.38
CA LYS A 57 16.48 20.98 -1.05
C LYS A 57 16.11 22.30 -1.69
N TYR A 58 14.96 22.38 -2.36
CA TYR A 58 14.57 23.57 -3.14
C TYR A 58 13.65 24.50 -2.36
N PHE A 59 12.67 23.96 -1.64
CA PHE A 59 11.67 24.77 -0.94
C PHE A 59 12.06 25.12 0.51
N LYS A 60 13.16 24.54 1.03
CA LYS A 60 13.73 24.83 2.36
C LYS A 60 12.67 24.83 3.47
N PHE A 61 11.75 23.87 3.42
CA PHE A 61 10.72 23.76 4.45
C PHE A 61 11.34 23.50 5.83
N GLU A 62 10.63 23.97 6.85
CA GLU A 62 10.97 23.69 8.23
C GLU A 62 10.98 22.16 8.46
N GLN A 63 12.17 21.63 8.74
CA GLN A 63 12.44 20.19 8.69
C GLN A 63 11.65 19.41 9.74
N LEU A 64 11.45 20.00 10.92
CA LEU A 64 10.75 19.35 12.02
C LEU A 64 9.27 19.14 11.69
N THR A 65 8.54 20.21 11.40
CA THR A 65 7.11 20.16 11.03
C THR A 65 6.86 19.30 9.78
N PHE A 66 7.69 19.45 8.75
CA PHE A 66 7.59 18.65 7.53
C PHE A 66 7.86 17.17 7.79
N GLY A 67 8.94 16.85 8.52
CA GLY A 67 9.33 15.48 8.83
C GLY A 67 8.29 14.75 9.69
N LEU A 68 7.75 15.39 10.71
CA LEU A 68 6.67 14.84 11.54
C LEU A 68 5.41 14.54 10.72
N THR A 69 4.98 15.48 9.89
CA THR A 69 3.79 15.30 9.04
C THR A 69 4.00 14.17 8.05
N TYR A 70 5.17 14.13 7.40
CA TYR A 70 5.53 13.07 6.46
C TYR A 70 5.61 11.69 7.14
N LEU A 71 6.15 11.62 8.35
CA LEU A 71 6.26 10.37 9.12
C LEU A 71 4.87 9.80 9.45
N ILE A 72 3.96 10.62 9.98
CA ILE A 72 2.59 10.20 10.29
C ILE A 72 1.86 9.72 9.03
N CYS A 73 2.00 10.48 7.94
CA CYS A 73 1.44 10.12 6.63
C CYS A 73 1.98 8.78 6.10
N THR A 74 3.29 8.57 6.19
CA THR A 74 3.92 7.35 5.71
C THR A 74 3.51 6.15 6.57
N PHE A 75 3.44 6.32 7.88
CA PHE A 75 3.03 5.27 8.81
C PHE A 75 1.59 4.81 8.55
N THR A 76 0.66 5.75 8.36
CA THR A 76 -0.73 5.44 8.02
C THR A 76 -0.85 4.72 6.67
N ALA A 77 -0.09 5.13 5.65
CA ALA A 77 -0.04 4.45 4.37
C ALA A 77 0.47 2.99 4.48
N ILE A 78 1.53 2.76 5.25
CA ILE A 78 2.08 1.42 5.49
C ILE A 78 1.06 0.53 6.21
N LEU A 79 0.36 1.04 7.22
CA LEU A 79 -0.70 0.29 7.93
C LEU A 79 -1.79 -0.18 6.95
N LEU A 80 -2.20 0.67 6.02
CA LEU A 80 -3.17 0.32 4.99
C LEU A 80 -2.66 -0.75 4.02
N GLU A 81 -1.40 -0.66 3.61
CA GLU A 81 -0.76 -1.67 2.76
C GLU A 81 -0.71 -3.05 3.43
N ILE A 82 -0.42 -3.09 4.74
CA ILE A 82 -0.46 -4.31 5.55
C ILE A 82 -1.90 -4.86 5.59
N LEU A 83 -2.91 -4.01 5.80
CA LEU A 83 -4.30 -4.41 5.78
C LEU A 83 -4.72 -5.01 4.43
N TYR A 84 -4.26 -4.46 3.32
CA TYR A 84 -4.53 -4.98 1.97
C TYR A 84 -3.95 -6.37 1.75
N ILE A 85 -2.71 -6.59 2.17
CA ILE A 85 -2.06 -7.90 2.13
C ILE A 85 -2.84 -8.89 3.00
N ASN A 86 -3.21 -8.49 4.22
CA ASN A 86 -3.93 -9.35 5.15
C ASN A 86 -5.31 -9.74 4.61
N LYS A 87 -6.05 -8.78 4.04
CA LYS A 87 -7.36 -9.03 3.41
C LYS A 87 -7.24 -10.04 2.27
N LYS A 88 -6.23 -9.92 1.40
CA LYS A 88 -5.96 -10.90 0.33
C LYS A 88 -5.62 -12.28 0.91
N SER A 89 -4.79 -12.34 1.95
CA SER A 89 -4.43 -13.59 2.62
C SER A 89 -5.63 -14.32 3.24
N ASN A 90 -6.50 -13.58 3.93
CA ASN A 90 -7.70 -14.15 4.57
C ASN A 90 -8.73 -14.64 3.52
N LEU A 91 -8.92 -13.90 2.43
CA LEU A 91 -9.73 -14.35 1.29
C LEU A 91 -9.23 -15.68 0.73
N LEU A 92 -7.92 -15.87 0.63
CA LEU A 92 -7.33 -17.13 0.18
C LEU A 92 -7.60 -18.26 1.17
N PHE A 93 -7.42 -18.03 2.46
CA PHE A 93 -7.71 -19.02 3.49
C PHE A 93 -9.16 -19.53 3.39
N LEU A 94 -10.12 -18.63 3.21
CA LEU A 94 -11.53 -18.98 3.03
C LEU A 94 -11.77 -19.81 1.76
N GLN A 95 -11.14 -19.45 0.63
CA GLN A 95 -11.24 -20.21 -0.63
C GLN A 95 -10.68 -21.63 -0.49
N PHE A 96 -9.52 -21.80 0.16
CA PHE A 96 -8.94 -23.12 0.40
C PHE A 96 -9.81 -23.97 1.33
N LYS A 97 -10.34 -23.39 2.42
CA LYS A 97 -11.24 -24.07 3.36
C LYS A 97 -12.51 -24.56 2.66
N GLN A 98 -13.10 -23.72 1.81
CA GLN A 98 -14.30 -24.09 1.05
C GLN A 98 -14.02 -25.20 0.04
N LYS A 99 -12.90 -25.11 -0.70
CA LYS A 99 -12.49 -26.14 -1.66
C LYS A 99 -12.21 -27.50 -0.99
N SER A 100 -11.60 -27.48 0.20
CA SER A 100 -11.38 -28.69 1.02
C SER A 100 -12.70 -29.33 1.44
N LYS A 101 -13.65 -28.51 1.94
CA LYS A 101 -14.98 -28.99 2.32
C LYS A 101 -15.73 -29.63 1.15
N PHE A 102 -15.69 -29.03 -0.05
CA PHE A 102 -16.29 -29.63 -1.24
C PHE A 102 -15.60 -30.93 -1.67
N LYS A 103 -14.28 -31.06 -1.48
CA LYS A 103 -13.54 -32.28 -1.78
C LYS A 103 -13.94 -33.44 -0.85
N ASN A 104 -14.08 -33.20 0.45
CA ASN A 104 -14.53 -34.24 1.39
C ASN A 104 -15.95 -34.73 1.08
N ILE A 105 -16.88 -33.80 0.79
CA ILE A 105 -18.26 -34.16 0.38
C ILE A 105 -18.26 -35.02 -0.89
N ARG A 106 -17.39 -34.71 -1.87
CA ARG A 106 -17.27 -35.51 -3.12
C ARG A 106 -16.68 -36.89 -2.89
N ASN A 107 -15.83 -37.04 -1.89
CA ASN A 107 -15.12 -38.28 -1.60
C ASN A 107 -15.90 -39.18 -0.61
N GLY A 108 -17.09 -38.78 -0.17
CA GLY A 108 -17.97 -39.62 0.66
C GLY A 108 -17.53 -39.77 2.12
N GLU A 109 -16.70 -38.85 2.63
CA GLU A 109 -16.41 -38.70 4.07
C GLU A 109 -17.46 -37.83 4.77
#